data_AF-A0A538QXB8-F1
#
_entry.id   AF-A0A538QXB8-F1
#
_cell.length_a   1.000
_cell.length_b   1.000
_cell.length_c   1.000
_cell.angle_alpha   90.00
_cell.angle_beta   90.00
_cell.angle_gamma   90.00
#
_symmetry.space_group_name_H-M   'P 1'
#
loop_
_entity.id
_entity.type
_entity.pdbx_description
1 polymer ?
#
loop_
_entity_poly.entity_id
_entity_poly.type
_entity_poly.pdbx_seq_one_letter_code
_entity_poly.pdbx_strand_id
1 'polypeptide(L)'
;MFPSAAAIRLDHALAADTSIGAPTRSVLAATIVGDAGRLSLRAEHARTVAVRGRTGDPGAVEQAVIDAARAALDLRAGPRGVLARIRAPAQAAVPDADRRARDRQLDDAERRAEARRAARSRRSLPARPRRRRREGGPARRPRGDDRRAALMALTSGASRYARSAPRVAAPRSWPARARRREARTSSRSGCGRDDSQ
;
A
#
# COMPACT_ATOMS: atom_id res chain seq x y z
N MET A 1 4.28 7.03 -8.11
CA MET A 1 2.98 7.59 -8.54
C MET A 1 1.96 6.48 -8.39
N PHE A 2 0.97 6.61 -7.50
CA PHE A 2 -0.03 5.56 -7.30
C PHE A 2 -1.08 5.63 -8.42
N PRO A 3 -1.48 4.49 -9.00
CA PRO A 3 -2.53 4.48 -10.03
C PRO A 3 -3.84 5.01 -9.44
N SER A 4 -4.55 5.82 -10.22
CA SER A 4 -5.84 6.37 -9.80
C SER A 4 -6.90 5.26 -9.75
N ALA A 5 -7.93 5.44 -8.91
CA ALA A 5 -9.02 4.48 -8.78
C ALA A 5 -9.80 4.25 -10.09
N ALA A 6 -9.69 5.16 -11.07
CA ALA A 6 -10.24 4.99 -12.40
C ALA A 6 -9.33 4.12 -13.28
N ALA A 7 -8.00 4.24 -13.15
CA ALA A 7 -7.05 3.42 -13.89
C ALA A 7 -7.13 1.95 -13.46
N ILE A 8 -7.30 1.68 -12.16
CA ILE A 8 -7.47 0.31 -11.65
C ILE A 8 -8.77 -0.34 -12.18
N ARG A 9 -9.86 0.44 -12.27
CA ARG A 9 -11.14 -0.07 -12.77
C ARG A 9 -11.11 -0.32 -14.28
N LEU A 10 -10.45 0.55 -15.02
CA LEU A 10 -10.28 0.38 -16.46
C LEU A 10 -9.33 -0.79 -16.78
N ASP A 11 -8.27 -0.99 -15.99
CA ASP A 11 -7.43 -2.19 -16.05
C ASP A 11 -8.24 -3.47 -15.80
N HIS A 12 -9.15 -3.44 -14.81
CA HIS A 12 -10.08 -4.55 -14.55
C HIS A 12 -11.11 -4.77 -15.67
N ALA A 13 -11.64 -3.71 -16.28
CA ALA A 13 -12.57 -3.83 -17.40
C ALA A 13 -11.87 -4.41 -18.64
N LEU A 14 -10.63 -3.98 -18.90
CA LEU A 14 -9.77 -4.55 -19.94
C LEU A 14 -9.26 -5.94 -19.58
N ALA A 15 -9.35 -6.37 -18.31
CA ALA A 15 -8.87 -7.68 -17.89
C ALA A 15 -9.65 -8.85 -18.52
N ALA A 16 -10.90 -8.60 -18.92
CA ALA A 16 -11.74 -9.56 -19.66
C ALA A 16 -11.27 -9.77 -21.11
N ASP A 17 -10.49 -8.84 -21.66
CA ASP A 17 -9.88 -8.98 -22.98
C ASP A 17 -8.50 -9.64 -22.85
N THR A 18 -8.42 -10.92 -23.24
CA THR A 18 -7.20 -11.72 -23.19
C THR A 18 -6.24 -11.40 -24.33
N SER A 19 -6.66 -10.64 -25.34
CA SER A 19 -5.79 -10.23 -26.46
C SER A 19 -4.78 -9.15 -26.05
N ILE A 20 -5.00 -8.50 -24.90
CA ILE A 20 -4.18 -7.40 -24.39
C ILE A 20 -3.39 -7.86 -23.16
N GLY A 21 -2.06 -7.86 -23.27
CA GLY A 21 -1.17 -8.18 -22.16
C GLY A 21 -1.31 -7.21 -20.98
N ALA A 22 -1.20 -7.72 -19.74
CA ALA A 22 -1.34 -6.95 -18.52
C ALA A 22 -0.50 -5.64 -18.44
N PRO A 23 0.77 -5.59 -18.92
CA PRO A 23 1.54 -4.35 -18.92
C PRO A 23 0.90 -3.27 -19.81
N THR A 24 0.36 -3.68 -20.96
CA THR A 24 -0.27 -2.80 -21.95
C THR A 24 -1.62 -2.28 -21.44
N ARG A 25 -2.40 -3.11 -20.73
CA ARG A 25 -3.68 -2.72 -20.11
C ARG A 25 -3.49 -1.63 -19.05
N SER A 26 -2.49 -1.76 -18.19
CA SER A 26 -2.22 -0.79 -17.12
C SER A 26 -1.77 0.57 -17.67
N VAL A 27 -0.93 0.56 -18.72
CA VAL A 27 -0.54 1.78 -19.44
C VAL A 27 -1.77 2.43 -20.08
N LEU A 28 -2.55 1.70 -20.88
CA LEU A 28 -3.79 2.19 -21.49
C LEU A 28 -4.73 2.81 -20.45
N ALA A 29 -4.91 2.15 -19.30
CA ALA A 29 -5.77 2.65 -18.26
C ALA A 29 -5.26 3.95 -17.62
N ALA A 30 -3.96 4.07 -17.40
CA ALA A 30 -3.33 5.28 -16.88
C ALA A 30 -3.39 6.44 -17.89
N THR A 31 -3.10 6.17 -19.16
CA THR A 31 -3.21 7.17 -20.23
C THR A 31 -4.65 7.63 -20.33
N ILE A 32 -5.62 6.70 -20.36
CA ILE A 32 -7.05 6.98 -20.53
C ILE A 32 -7.60 7.90 -19.43
N VAL A 33 -7.12 7.75 -18.21
CA VAL A 33 -7.51 8.62 -17.10
C VAL A 33 -6.78 9.96 -17.09
N GLY A 34 -5.54 10.02 -17.61
CA GLY A 34 -4.73 11.24 -17.66
C GLY A 34 -5.23 12.31 -18.64
N ASP A 35 -5.56 11.92 -19.87
CA ASP A 35 -5.99 12.86 -20.94
C ASP A 35 -7.51 12.96 -21.12
N ALA A 36 -8.27 13.10 -20.04
CA ALA A 36 -9.72 13.29 -20.12
C ALA A 36 -10.15 14.47 -21.04
N GLY A 37 -9.25 15.39 -21.38
CA GLY A 37 -9.48 16.49 -22.34
C GLY A 37 -9.06 16.22 -23.80
N ARG A 38 -8.53 15.04 -24.16
CA ARG A 38 -8.04 14.71 -25.52
C ARG A 38 -8.65 13.42 -26.07
N LEU A 39 -9.97 13.29 -25.97
CA LEU A 39 -10.76 12.14 -26.44
C LEU A 39 -10.52 11.82 -27.92
N SER A 40 -10.54 12.84 -28.78
CA SER A 40 -10.32 12.69 -30.24
C SER A 40 -8.96 12.09 -30.57
N LEU A 41 -7.91 12.53 -29.88
CA LEU A 41 -6.54 12.07 -30.10
C LEU A 41 -6.37 10.58 -29.73
N ARG A 42 -7.18 10.07 -28.79
CA ARG A 42 -7.17 8.65 -28.42
C ARG A 42 -7.99 7.77 -29.34
N ALA A 43 -9.13 8.27 -29.80
CA ALA A 43 -9.93 7.62 -30.82
C ALA A 43 -9.06 7.33 -32.06
N GLU A 44 -8.32 8.35 -32.51
CA GLU A 44 -7.38 8.26 -33.62
C GLU A 44 -6.21 7.29 -33.35
N HIS A 45 -5.63 7.33 -32.15
CA HIS A 45 -4.54 6.41 -31.77
C HIS A 45 -5.02 4.96 -31.67
N ALA A 46 -6.20 4.72 -31.08
CA ALA A 46 -6.80 3.39 -30.98
C ALA A 46 -7.10 2.81 -32.37
N ARG A 47 -7.64 3.62 -33.28
CA ARG A 47 -7.82 3.26 -34.68
C ARG A 47 -6.49 2.91 -35.35
N THR A 48 -5.46 3.73 -35.15
CA THR A 48 -4.11 3.50 -35.72
C THR A 48 -3.51 2.18 -35.24
N VAL A 49 -3.66 1.85 -33.96
CA VAL A 49 -3.23 0.56 -33.39
C VAL A 49 -4.04 -0.60 -33.96
N ALA A 50 -5.36 -0.45 -34.07
CA ALA A 50 -6.25 -1.47 -34.64
C ALA A 50 -5.93 -1.78 -36.10
N VAL A 51 -5.61 -0.76 -36.91
CA VAL A 51 -5.15 -0.90 -38.30
C VAL A 51 -3.83 -1.68 -38.36
N ARG A 52 -2.83 -1.32 -37.54
CA ARG A 52 -1.54 -2.02 -37.49
C ARG A 52 -1.68 -3.47 -37.00
N GLY A 53 -2.61 -3.71 -36.09
CA GLY A 53 -2.97 -5.03 -35.58
C GLY A 53 -3.83 -5.88 -36.52
N ARG A 54 -4.25 -5.33 -37.69
CA ARG A 54 -5.15 -5.98 -38.65
C ARG A 54 -6.47 -6.44 -38.01
N THR A 55 -7.04 -5.61 -37.15
CA THR A 55 -8.35 -5.87 -36.55
C THR A 55 -9.43 -5.76 -37.63
N GLY A 56 -10.46 -6.62 -37.59
CA GLY A 56 -11.50 -6.69 -38.62
C GLY A 56 -12.30 -5.39 -38.83
N ASP A 57 -12.43 -4.57 -37.77
CA ASP A 57 -13.07 -3.26 -37.84
C ASP A 57 -12.38 -2.24 -36.92
N PRO A 58 -11.46 -1.43 -37.45
CA PRO A 58 -10.82 -0.35 -36.69
C PRO A 58 -11.77 0.76 -36.24
N GLY A 59 -12.89 0.97 -36.94
CA GLY A 59 -13.89 2.00 -36.61
C GLY A 59 -14.73 1.60 -35.40
N ALA A 60 -15.10 0.31 -35.28
CA ALA A 60 -15.74 -0.20 -34.07
C ALA A 60 -14.85 -0.04 -32.83
N VAL A 61 -13.53 -0.23 -32.96
CA VAL A 61 -12.58 -0.01 -31.85
C VAL A 61 -12.52 1.45 -31.44
N GLU A 62 -12.49 2.37 -32.42
CA GLU A 62 -12.53 3.81 -32.17
C GLU A 62 -13.79 4.21 -31.39
N GLN A 63 -14.96 3.75 -31.86
CA GLN A 63 -16.25 4.04 -31.24
C GLN A 63 -16.34 3.47 -29.81
N ALA A 64 -15.87 2.24 -29.60
CA ALA A 64 -15.83 1.62 -28.28
C ALA A 64 -14.98 2.41 -27.28
N VAL A 65 -13.85 2.98 -27.72
CA VAL A 65 -12.99 3.83 -26.87
C VAL A 65 -13.69 5.14 -26.51
N ILE A 66 -14.40 5.77 -27.46
CA ILE A 66 -15.18 6.99 -27.22
C ILE A 66 -16.29 6.71 -26.20
N ASP A 67 -17.05 5.63 -26.38
CA ASP A 67 -18.16 5.27 -25.50
C ASP A 67 -17.70 4.92 -24.09
N ALA A 68 -16.61 4.16 -23.96
CA ALA A 68 -15.99 3.86 -22.66
C ALA A 68 -15.51 5.13 -21.93
N ALA A 69 -14.92 6.07 -22.67
CA ALA A 69 -14.44 7.31 -22.08
C ALA A 69 -15.58 8.27 -21.70
N ARG A 70 -16.67 8.32 -22.47
CA ARG A 70 -17.91 9.03 -22.09
C ARG A 70 -18.53 8.43 -20.83
N ALA A 71 -18.69 7.11 -20.76
CA ALA A 71 -19.20 6.44 -19.57
C ALA A 71 -18.34 6.73 -18.33
N ALA A 72 -17.01 6.80 -18.48
CA ALA A 72 -16.11 7.17 -17.39
C ALA A 72 -16.27 8.64 -16.95
N LEU A 73 -16.52 9.56 -17.88
CA LEU A 73 -16.82 10.97 -17.59
C LEU A 73 -18.19 11.14 -16.94
N ASP A 74 -19.21 10.40 -17.36
CA ASP A 74 -20.54 10.43 -16.75
C ASP A 74 -20.52 9.90 -15.32
N LEU A 75 -19.75 8.83 -15.06
CA LEU A 75 -19.48 8.34 -13.71
C LEU A 75 -18.77 9.38 -12.82
N ARG A 76 -18.02 10.31 -13.44
CA ARG A 76 -17.35 11.42 -12.75
C ARG A 76 -18.29 12.61 -12.54
N ALA A 77 -19.17 12.90 -13.50
CA ALA A 77 -20.07 14.05 -13.52
C ALA A 77 -21.40 13.83 -12.77
N GLY A 78 -21.80 12.57 -12.53
CA GLY A 78 -23.05 12.26 -11.86
C GLY A 78 -23.17 12.86 -10.44
N PRO A 79 -24.40 13.19 -9.98
CA PRO A 79 -24.68 13.96 -8.75
C PRO A 79 -24.25 13.27 -7.45
N ARG A 80 -23.84 12.00 -7.54
CA ARG A 80 -23.12 11.28 -6.49
C ARG A 80 -21.86 10.68 -7.12
N GLY A 81 -20.93 11.54 -7.53
CA GLY A 81 -19.63 11.11 -8.03
C GLY A 81 -19.00 10.08 -7.10
N VAL A 82 -18.10 9.24 -7.61
CA VAL A 82 -17.46 8.11 -6.88
C VAL A 82 -17.13 8.41 -5.42
N LEU A 83 -16.69 9.63 -5.10
CA LEU A 83 -16.43 10.07 -3.73
C LEU A 83 -17.65 10.01 -2.81
N ALA A 84 -18.85 10.35 -3.28
CA ALA A 84 -20.09 10.22 -2.51
C ALA A 84 -20.43 8.75 -2.22
N ARG A 85 -20.19 7.84 -3.18
CA ARG A 85 -20.41 6.39 -2.98
C ARG A 85 -19.41 5.76 -2.02
N ILE A 86 -18.18 6.27 -1.95
CA ILE A 86 -17.17 5.83 -0.96
C ILE A 86 -17.39 6.53 0.39
N ARG A 87 -17.79 7.80 0.38
CA ARG A 87 -18.01 8.61 1.57
C ARG A 87 -19.21 8.13 2.39
N ALA A 88 -20.28 7.66 1.76
CA ALA A 88 -21.45 7.15 2.47
C ALA A 88 -21.15 5.94 3.40
N PRO A 89 -20.55 4.82 2.94
CA PRO A 89 -20.20 3.71 3.83
C PRO A 89 -19.08 4.08 4.80
N ALA A 90 -18.14 4.94 4.40
CA ALA A 90 -17.10 5.44 5.30
C ALA A 90 -17.72 6.26 6.46
N GLN A 91 -18.69 7.12 6.18
CA GLN A 91 -19.43 7.89 7.20
C GLN A 91 -20.28 6.99 8.09
N ALA A 92 -20.93 5.97 7.52
CA ALA A 92 -21.69 4.99 8.29
C ALA A 92 -20.82 4.20 9.28
N ALA A 93 -19.52 4.02 8.98
CA ALA A 93 -18.58 3.31 9.85
C ALA A 93 -17.98 4.17 10.97
N VAL A 94 -18.11 5.50 10.93
CA VAL A 94 -17.49 6.43 11.91
C VAL A 94 -17.98 6.16 13.34
N PRO A 95 -19.29 6.01 13.64
CA PRO A 95 -19.75 5.84 15.01
C PRO A 95 -19.21 4.57 15.69
N ASP A 96 -19.10 3.47 14.94
CA ASP A 96 -18.56 2.21 15.47
C ASP A 96 -17.04 2.28 15.66
N ALA A 97 -16.32 2.97 14.77
CA ALA A 97 -14.90 3.22 14.93
C ALA A 97 -14.62 4.07 16.19
N ASP A 98 -15.43 5.11 16.42
CA ASP A 98 -15.36 5.97 17.60
C ASP A 98 -15.70 5.21 18.88
N ARG A 99 -16.73 4.35 18.87
CA ARG A 99 -17.07 3.49 20.01
C ARG A 99 -15.88 2.61 20.39
N ARG A 100 -15.31 1.89 19.42
CA ARG A 100 -14.12 1.05 19.65
C ARG A 100 -12.91 1.84 20.15
N ALA A 101 -12.74 3.08 19.70
CA ALA A 101 -11.66 3.92 20.19
C ALA A 101 -11.85 4.29 21.67
N ARG A 102 -13.08 4.60 22.09
CA ARG A 102 -13.42 4.86 23.50
C ARG A 102 -13.24 3.61 24.36
N ASP A 103 -13.71 2.46 23.89
CA ASP A 103 -13.58 1.19 24.62
C ASP A 103 -12.12 0.86 24.91
N ARG A 104 -11.24 0.99 23.90
CA ARG A 104 -9.79 0.81 24.09
C ARG A 104 -9.20 1.78 25.11
N GLN A 105 -9.66 3.04 25.12
CA GLN A 105 -9.18 4.02 26.09
C GLN A 105 -9.58 3.66 27.53
N LEU A 106 -10.78 3.12 27.71
CA LEU A 106 -11.27 2.62 29.00
C LEU A 106 -10.45 1.40 29.45
N ASP A 107 -10.26 0.42 28.57
CA ASP A 107 -9.44 -0.76 28.84
C ASP A 107 -8.01 -0.39 29.23
N ASP A 108 -7.41 0.57 28.52
CA ASP A 108 -6.06 1.07 28.83
C ASP A 108 -5.99 1.85 30.14
N ALA A 109 -7.07 2.54 30.52
CA ALA A 109 -7.16 3.21 31.81
C ALA A 109 -7.26 2.19 32.95
N GLU A 110 -8.06 1.14 32.79
CA GLU A 110 -8.19 0.04 33.74
C GLU A 110 -6.87 -0.71 33.91
N ARG A 111 -6.23 -1.12 32.81
CA ARG A 111 -4.90 -1.76 32.81
C ARG A 111 -3.86 -0.94 33.57
N ARG A 112 -3.88 0.40 33.40
CA ARG A 112 -2.99 1.31 34.14
C ARG A 112 -3.33 1.37 35.63
N ALA A 113 -4.63 1.35 35.99
CA ALA A 113 -5.06 1.33 37.38
C ALA A 113 -4.64 0.03 38.08
N GLU A 114 -4.82 -1.12 37.44
CA GLU A 114 -4.38 -2.42 37.95
C GLU A 114 -2.87 -2.49 38.16
N ALA A 115 -2.08 -2.04 37.17
CA ALA A 115 -0.63 -1.98 37.28
C ALA A 115 -0.18 -1.13 38.49
N ARG A 116 -0.88 -0.02 38.77
CA ARG A 116 -0.62 0.82 39.95
C ARG A 116 -0.98 0.11 41.26
N ARG A 117 -2.12 -0.59 41.32
CA ARG A 117 -2.50 -1.39 42.50
C ARG A 117 -1.48 -2.49 42.77
N ALA A 118 -1.04 -3.21 41.74
CA ALA A 118 0.00 -4.23 41.82
C ALA A 118 1.36 -3.66 42.28
N ALA A 119 1.72 -2.46 41.82
CA ALA A 119 2.94 -1.79 42.27
C ALA A 119 2.86 -1.40 43.76
N ARG A 120 1.69 -0.93 44.22
CA ARG A 120 1.45 -0.61 45.64
C ARG A 120 1.49 -1.86 46.51
N SER A 121 0.83 -2.95 46.10
CA SER A 121 0.84 -4.21 46.85
C SER A 121 2.24 -4.80 46.98
N ARG A 122 3.08 -4.68 45.95
CA ARG A 122 4.50 -5.07 46.02
C ARG A 122 5.31 -4.23 47.01
N ARG A 123 4.99 -2.95 47.19
CA ARG A 123 5.65 -2.08 48.17
C ARG A 123 5.25 -2.39 49.61
N SER A 124 4.03 -2.87 49.83
CA SER A 124 3.54 -3.26 51.17
C SER A 124 3.99 -4.65 51.61
N LEU A 125 4.57 -5.46 50.72
CA LEU A 125 5.17 -6.72 51.13
C LEU A 125 6.37 -6.44 52.04
N PRO A 126 6.48 -7.11 53.20
CA PRO A 126 7.64 -6.95 54.08
C PRO A 126 8.90 -7.25 53.27
N ALA A 127 9.93 -6.41 53.44
CA ALA A 127 11.19 -6.54 52.74
C ALA A 127 11.63 -8.00 52.81
N ARG A 128 11.69 -8.66 51.64
CA ARG A 128 12.10 -10.07 51.57
C ARG A 128 13.39 -10.19 52.38
N PRO A 129 13.45 -11.12 53.36
CA PRO A 129 14.66 -11.28 54.15
C PRO A 129 15.80 -11.45 53.16
N ARG A 130 16.83 -10.58 53.28
CA ARG A 130 18.01 -10.62 52.43
C ARG A 130 18.48 -12.07 52.43
N ARG A 131 18.20 -12.81 51.34
CA ARG A 131 18.71 -14.17 51.19
C ARG A 131 20.20 -14.00 51.29
N ARG A 132 20.77 -14.49 52.41
CA ARG A 132 22.20 -14.61 52.63
C ARG A 132 22.75 -15.14 51.32
N ARG A 133 23.52 -14.29 50.64
CA ARG A 133 24.14 -14.60 49.36
C ARG A 133 24.90 -15.90 49.63
N ARG A 134 24.36 -17.05 49.21
CA ARG A 134 25.10 -18.30 49.27
C ARG A 134 26.25 -18.06 48.30
N GLU A 135 27.41 -17.78 48.88
CA GLU A 135 28.70 -17.85 48.23
C GLU A 135 28.84 -19.30 47.77
N GLY A 136 28.40 -19.52 46.55
CA GLY A 136 28.26 -20.83 45.92
C GLY A 136 27.89 -20.54 44.48
N GLY A 137 28.79 -19.81 43.81
CA GLY A 137 28.62 -19.40 42.43
C GLY A 137 28.60 -20.63 41.52
N PRO A 138 27.53 -20.87 40.76
CA PRO A 138 27.64 -21.72 39.60
C PRO A 138 28.46 -20.98 38.53
N ALA A 139 29.54 -21.66 38.15
CA ALA A 139 30.46 -21.43 37.05
C ALA A 139 30.10 -20.31 36.05
N ARG A 140 31.11 -19.47 35.81
CA ARG A 140 31.23 -18.55 34.67
C ARG A 140 30.64 -19.20 33.41
N ARG A 141 29.60 -18.57 32.85
CA ARG A 141 29.17 -18.89 31.48
C ARG A 141 30.34 -18.62 30.52
N PRO A 142 30.60 -19.52 29.56
CA PRO A 142 31.66 -19.33 28.58
C PRO A 142 31.43 -18.04 27.78
N ARG A 143 32.52 -17.29 27.58
CA ARG A 143 32.58 -16.09 26.77
C ARG A 143 32.41 -16.43 25.29
N GLY A 144 31.64 -15.61 24.60
CA GLY A 144 32.03 -15.08 23.29
C GLY A 144 31.79 -15.93 22.06
N ASP A 145 32.49 -17.06 21.91
CA ASP A 145 32.90 -17.46 20.56
C ASP A 145 32.12 -18.64 19.95
N ASP A 146 31.39 -19.42 20.76
CA ASP A 146 30.66 -20.61 20.26
C ASP A 146 29.25 -20.34 19.72
N ARG A 147 28.73 -19.12 19.90
CA ARG A 147 27.38 -18.78 19.38
C ARG A 147 27.31 -18.72 17.86
N ARG A 148 28.42 -18.44 17.18
CA ARG A 148 28.47 -18.37 15.71
C ARG A 148 28.50 -19.76 15.07
N ALA A 149 29.14 -20.74 15.70
CA ALA A 149 29.14 -22.13 15.26
C ALA A 149 27.77 -22.80 15.48
N ALA A 150 27.13 -22.56 16.62
CA ALA A 150 25.80 -23.11 16.91
C ALA A 150 24.69 -22.55 16.01
N LEU A 151 24.78 -21.27 15.59
CA LEU A 151 23.85 -20.67 14.62
C LEU A 151 24.05 -21.18 13.19
N MET A 152 25.28 -21.60 12.81
CA MET A 152 25.55 -22.22 11.50
C MET A 152 25.17 -23.70 11.43
N ALA A 153 25.20 -24.42 12.56
CA ALA A 153 24.77 -25.82 12.62
C ALA A 153 23.23 -25.98 12.57
N LEU A 154 22.47 -25.02 13.11
CA LEU A 154 21.00 -25.05 13.09
C LEU A 154 20.39 -24.63 11.74
N THR A 155 21.12 -23.89 10.90
CA THR A 155 20.66 -23.49 9.55
C THR A 155 20.99 -24.53 8.47
N SER A 156 21.98 -25.39 8.67
CA SER A 156 22.35 -26.44 7.69
C SER A 156 21.55 -27.75 7.82
N GLY A 157 20.80 -27.96 8.91
CA GLY A 157 20.08 -29.22 9.17
C GLY A 157 18.61 -29.29 8.69
N ALA A 158 17.98 -28.16 8.37
CA ALA A 158 16.54 -28.09 8.09
C ALA A 158 16.15 -28.30 6.61
N SER A 159 16.95 -29.03 5.82
CA SER A 159 16.74 -29.23 4.38
C SER A 159 16.48 -30.69 4.00
N ARG A 160 15.52 -31.36 4.65
CA ARG A 160 15.08 -32.69 4.20
C ARG A 160 13.58 -33.02 4.28
N TYR A 161 12.71 -32.05 4.60
CA TYR A 161 11.25 -32.28 4.63
C TYR A 161 10.37 -31.28 3.86
N ALA A 162 10.94 -30.41 3.02
CA ALA A 162 10.16 -29.54 2.13
C ALA A 162 10.21 -30.06 0.68
N ARG A 163 9.65 -31.25 0.43
CA ARG A 163 9.49 -31.79 -0.94
C ARG A 163 8.10 -32.38 -1.14
N SER A 164 7.06 -31.58 -0.91
CA SER A 164 5.70 -31.83 -1.41
C SER A 164 4.77 -30.66 -1.04
N ALA A 165 4.95 -29.52 -1.69
CA ALA A 165 3.92 -28.49 -1.76
C ALA A 165 3.86 -27.96 -3.21
N PRO A 166 2.69 -27.85 -3.83
CA PRO A 166 2.56 -27.33 -5.18
C PRO A 166 3.06 -25.89 -5.24
N ARG A 167 3.94 -25.62 -6.21
CA ARG A 167 4.50 -24.29 -6.50
C ARG A 167 3.38 -23.33 -6.90
N VAL A 168 2.88 -22.55 -5.95
CA VAL A 168 2.20 -21.28 -6.26
C VAL A 168 3.29 -20.24 -6.42
N ALA A 169 3.43 -19.70 -7.62
CA ALA A 169 4.44 -18.71 -7.97
C ALA A 169 4.28 -17.45 -7.10
N ALA A 170 5.19 -17.26 -6.15
CA ALA A 170 5.28 -16.03 -5.39
C ALA A 170 5.64 -14.86 -6.33
N PRO A 171 4.98 -13.69 -6.21
CA PRO A 171 5.31 -12.52 -7.00
C PRO A 171 6.72 -12.04 -6.62
N ARG A 172 7.59 -11.93 -7.63
CA ARG A 172 8.93 -11.37 -7.54
C ARG A 172 8.85 -9.96 -6.93
N SER A 173 9.40 -9.82 -5.73
CA SER A 173 9.68 -8.54 -5.09
C SER A 173 10.55 -7.67 -6.01
N TRP A 174 10.08 -6.47 -6.31
CA TRP A 174 10.82 -5.45 -7.04
C TRP A 174 11.98 -4.88 -6.19
N PRO A 175 13.09 -4.47 -6.81
CA PRO A 175 14.24 -3.97 -6.09
C PRO A 175 14.00 -2.55 -5.56
N ALA A 176 14.29 -2.38 -4.27
CA ALA A 176 14.52 -1.08 -3.67
C ALA A 176 15.80 -0.45 -4.25
N ARG A 177 15.67 0.51 -5.17
CA ARG A 177 16.74 1.46 -5.56
C ARG A 177 16.16 2.58 -6.44
N ALA A 178 15.86 3.73 -5.82
CA ALA A 178 15.96 5.07 -6.42
C ALA A 178 15.54 6.13 -5.39
N ARG A 179 16.36 6.34 -4.36
CA ARG A 179 16.40 7.60 -3.61
C ARG A 179 17.77 8.21 -3.85
N ARG A 180 17.89 9.12 -4.81
CA ARG A 180 18.91 10.18 -4.79
C ARG A 180 18.63 11.21 -5.88
N ARG A 181 18.61 12.46 -5.43
CA ARG A 181 18.84 13.72 -6.16
C ARG A 181 17.73 14.17 -7.09
N GLU A 182 16.96 15.14 -6.62
CA GLU A 182 16.85 16.45 -7.27
C GLU A 182 16.33 17.46 -6.25
N ALA A 183 17.29 18.07 -5.56
CA ALA A 183 17.13 19.36 -4.88
C ALA A 183 18.07 20.32 -5.61
N ARG A 184 17.60 21.56 -5.82
CA ARG A 184 18.19 22.68 -6.58
C ARG A 184 17.69 22.75 -8.02
N THR A 185 16.69 23.59 -8.25
CA THR A 185 16.86 24.97 -8.75
C THR A 185 15.45 25.51 -9.04
N SER A 186 14.98 26.48 -8.25
CA SER A 186 14.01 27.49 -8.69
C SER A 186 13.88 28.55 -7.60
N SER A 187 14.97 29.27 -7.40
CA SER A 187 15.01 30.59 -6.76
C SER A 187 15.31 31.60 -7.87
N ARG A 188 14.28 31.99 -8.64
CA ARG A 188 14.32 33.19 -9.48
C ARG A 188 12.94 33.52 -10.02
N SER A 189 12.67 34.82 -10.13
CA SER A 189 11.45 35.47 -10.63
C SER A 189 10.39 35.69 -9.55
N GLY A 190 10.04 36.91 -9.16
CA GLY A 190 10.46 38.21 -9.64
C GLY A 190 9.73 39.27 -8.82
N CYS A 191 10.49 40.19 -8.22
CA CYS A 191 9.98 41.44 -7.67
C CYS A 191 9.89 42.42 -8.84
N GLY A 192 8.71 42.51 -9.46
CA GLY A 192 8.31 43.63 -10.32
C GLY A 192 7.11 44.28 -9.65
N ARG A 193 7.30 45.48 -9.09
CA ARG A 193 6.76 46.74 -9.62
C ARG A 193 5.23 46.74 -9.69
N ASP A 194 4.64 47.51 -8.77
CA ASP A 194 3.54 48.40 -9.10
C ASP A 194 3.82 49.74 -8.44
N ASP A 195 4.25 50.67 -9.29
CA ASP A 195 4.08 52.12 -9.13
C ASP A 195 2.82 52.51 -9.91
N SER A 196 2.14 53.58 -9.48
CA SER A 196 0.98 54.28 -10.08
C SER A 196 -0.37 53.78 -9.55
N GLN A 197 -1.27 54.60 -8.99
CA GLN A 197 -1.47 56.06 -9.03
C GLN A 197 -2.00 56.58 -7.68
#